data_AF-A0A8H5INL6-F1
#
_entry.id   AF-A0A8H5INL6-F1
#
_cell.length_a   1.000
_cell.length_b   1.000
_cell.length_c   1.000
_cell.angle_alpha   90.00
_cell.angle_beta   90.00
_cell.angle_gamma   90.00
#
_symmetry.space_group_name_H-M   'P 1'
#
loop_
_entity.id
_entity.type
_entity.pdbx_description
1 polymer ?
#
loop_
_entity_poly.entity_id
_entity_poly.type
_entity_poly.pdbx_seq_one_letter_code
_entity_poly.pdbx_strand_id
1 'polypeptide(L)'
;MGGRQIRPARVLQTVTEELNHTILGGKSIPTPPWYNIMQSVPPAETLVRNVTPRIRGPKSKVTKPKNLYRPQEIVVVQRQLWLMENEKVEKRKAYDITRREFYRLRQEEEIEKRMALEEAKHVGAYFGKSRIDVSHHLEDREFENWKIWAGKETERQEASRNNEIEDFGLEDVEEDIAEDAEPEEKAEAVEGTKSP
;
A
#
# COMPACT_ATOMS: atom_id res chain seq x y z
N MET A 1 -5.32 -18.42 41.37
CA MET A 1 -6.46 -18.14 42.29
C MET A 1 -7.31 -17.04 41.67
N GLY A 2 -8.57 -17.31 41.32
CA GLY A 2 -9.54 -16.25 40.98
C GLY A 2 -10.40 -16.39 39.71
N GLY A 3 -10.43 -17.55 39.05
CA GLY A 3 -11.41 -17.78 37.97
C GLY A 3 -12.77 -18.18 38.54
N ARG A 4 -13.86 -17.48 38.21
CA ARG A 4 -15.22 -17.94 38.54
C ARG A 4 -15.43 -19.32 37.91
N GLN A 5 -15.81 -20.32 38.72
CA GLN A 5 -16.17 -21.64 38.20
C GLN A 5 -17.56 -21.59 37.56
N ILE A 6 -17.62 -21.11 36.32
CA ILE A 6 -18.85 -21.13 35.53
C ILE A 6 -18.85 -22.44 34.74
N ARG A 7 -19.92 -23.24 34.88
CA ARG A 7 -20.10 -24.52 34.16
C ARG A 7 -21.26 -24.39 33.16
N PRO A 8 -21.14 -23.53 32.13
CA PRO A 8 -22.26 -23.22 31.24
C PRO A 8 -22.76 -24.45 30.48
N ALA A 9 -21.86 -25.37 30.11
CA ALA A 9 -22.21 -26.62 29.43
C ALA A 9 -23.06 -27.58 30.29
N ARG A 10 -23.04 -27.44 31.62
CA ARG A 10 -23.80 -28.31 32.54
C ARG A 10 -25.15 -27.73 32.96
N VAL A 11 -25.52 -26.56 32.48
CA VAL A 11 -26.77 -25.88 32.85
C VAL A 11 -28.01 -26.75 32.56
N LEU A 12 -28.00 -27.51 31.47
CA LEU A 12 -29.07 -28.46 31.16
C LEU A 12 -29.19 -29.56 32.23
N GLN A 13 -28.07 -30.20 32.59
CA GLN A 13 -28.02 -31.29 33.57
C GLN A 13 -28.49 -30.81 34.96
N THR A 14 -28.03 -29.63 35.38
CA THR A 14 -28.44 -29.06 36.66
C THR A 14 -29.93 -28.75 36.66
N VAL A 15 -30.48 -28.17 35.58
CA VAL A 15 -31.91 -27.84 35.51
C VAL A 15 -32.78 -29.10 35.41
N THR A 16 -32.31 -30.17 34.77
CA THR A 16 -33.02 -31.46 34.78
C THR A 16 -33.13 -32.06 36.17
N GLU A 17 -32.06 -31.98 36.97
CA GLU A 17 -32.06 -32.49 38.35
C GLU A 17 -33.03 -31.68 39.22
N GLU A 18 -33.04 -30.36 39.06
CA GLU A 18 -33.96 -29.47 39.78
C GLU A 18 -35.43 -29.76 39.44
N LEU A 19 -35.77 -29.97 38.16
CA LEU A 19 -37.13 -30.27 37.71
C LEU A 19 -37.62 -31.66 38.17
N ASN A 20 -36.72 -32.63 38.32
CA ASN A 20 -37.04 -33.98 38.78
C ASN A 20 -37.36 -34.02 40.27
N HIS A 21 -36.75 -33.15 41.08
CA HIS A 21 -37.00 -33.11 42.52
C HIS A 21 -38.12 -32.12 42.87
N THR A 22 -39.01 -32.52 43.76
CA THR A 22 -40.13 -31.68 44.21
C THR A 22 -39.84 -31.17 45.62
N ILE A 23 -39.32 -29.93 45.76
CA ILE A 23 -39.04 -29.32 47.08
C ILE A 23 -40.35 -29.00 47.82
N LEU A 24 -41.39 -28.63 47.07
CA LEU A 24 -42.67 -28.20 47.60
C LEU A 24 -43.74 -29.24 47.22
N GLY A 25 -44.12 -30.08 48.18
CA GLY A 25 -45.16 -31.09 48.00
C GLY A 25 -46.43 -30.49 47.39
N GLY A 26 -46.74 -30.87 46.15
CA GLY A 26 -47.94 -30.45 45.42
C GLY A 26 -47.79 -29.30 44.42
N LYS A 27 -46.60 -28.74 44.18
CA LYS A 27 -46.38 -27.69 43.15
C LYS A 27 -45.31 -28.11 42.14
N SER A 28 -45.70 -28.23 40.87
CA SER A 28 -44.80 -28.53 39.75
C SER A 28 -44.01 -27.28 39.35
N ILE A 29 -42.69 -27.42 39.20
CA ILE A 29 -41.81 -26.33 38.76
C ILE A 29 -42.00 -26.16 37.24
N PRO A 30 -42.33 -24.96 36.73
CA PRO A 30 -42.49 -24.76 35.29
C PRO A 30 -41.13 -24.92 34.59
N THR A 31 -41.13 -25.64 33.48
CA THR A 31 -39.92 -25.80 32.66
C THR A 31 -39.54 -24.45 32.05
N PRO A 32 -38.24 -24.09 32.07
CA PRO A 32 -37.82 -22.83 31.49
C PRO A 32 -38.03 -22.86 29.96
N PRO A 33 -38.43 -21.73 29.33
CA PRO A 33 -38.73 -21.69 27.89
C PRO A 33 -37.58 -22.14 26.98
N TRP A 34 -36.33 -21.98 27.45
CA TRP A 34 -35.12 -22.37 26.71
C TRP A 34 -34.75 -23.86 26.85
N TYR A 35 -35.36 -24.60 27.79
CA TYR A 35 -35.01 -25.99 28.11
C TYR A 35 -35.15 -26.92 26.90
N ASN A 36 -36.30 -26.86 26.21
CA ASN A 36 -36.59 -27.68 25.04
C ASN A 36 -35.59 -27.43 23.89
N ILE A 37 -35.12 -26.18 23.76
CA ILE A 37 -34.15 -25.77 22.75
C ILE A 37 -32.78 -26.40 23.06
N MET A 38 -32.32 -26.30 24.30
CA MET A 38 -31.02 -26.86 24.72
C MET A 38 -31.01 -28.39 24.73
N GLN A 39 -32.15 -29.04 24.92
CA GLN A 39 -32.29 -30.49 24.77
C GLN A 39 -32.18 -30.93 23.31
N SER A 40 -32.73 -30.14 22.38
CA SER A 40 -32.64 -30.41 20.93
C SER A 40 -31.25 -30.11 20.35
N VAL A 41 -30.53 -29.14 20.93
CA VAL A 41 -29.20 -28.70 20.48
C VAL A 41 -28.24 -28.74 21.66
N PRO A 42 -27.51 -29.85 21.87
CA PRO A 42 -26.58 -29.96 22.98
C PRO A 42 -25.37 -29.02 22.78
N PRO A 43 -24.76 -28.54 23.88
CA PRO A 43 -23.56 -27.71 23.80
C PRO A 43 -22.38 -28.49 23.21
N ALA A 44 -21.56 -27.84 22.38
CA ALA A 44 -20.36 -28.43 21.79
C ALA A 44 -19.23 -28.58 22.82
N GLU A 45 -18.29 -29.48 22.54
CA GLU A 45 -17.10 -29.68 23.36
C GLU A 45 -16.18 -28.45 23.27
N THR A 46 -16.09 -27.69 24.35
CA THR A 46 -15.19 -26.53 24.47
C THR A 46 -13.89 -26.92 25.17
N LEU A 47 -12.84 -26.10 25.03
CA LEU A 47 -11.57 -26.23 25.77
C LEU A 47 -10.65 -27.39 25.34
N VAL A 48 -10.90 -28.01 24.18
CA VAL A 48 -9.97 -28.96 23.56
C VAL A 48 -9.06 -28.24 22.58
N ARG A 49 -7.74 -28.43 22.72
CA ARG A 49 -6.78 -27.98 21.70
C ARG A 49 -6.67 -29.05 20.62
N ASN A 50 -7.40 -28.88 19.52
CA ASN A 50 -7.29 -29.78 18.37
C ASN A 50 -5.99 -29.54 17.58
N VAL A 51 -5.51 -30.56 16.89
CA VAL A 51 -4.38 -30.42 15.97
C VAL A 51 -4.91 -29.79 14.69
N THR A 52 -4.41 -28.60 14.34
CA THR A 52 -4.78 -27.93 13.09
C THR A 52 -4.32 -28.78 11.89
N PRO A 53 -5.19 -29.07 10.90
CA PRO A 53 -4.78 -29.81 9.70
C PRO A 53 -3.70 -29.03 8.96
N ARG A 54 -2.56 -29.69 8.71
CA ARG A 54 -1.41 -29.09 8.03
C ARG A 54 -1.47 -29.40 6.54
N ILE A 55 -1.59 -28.35 5.71
CA ILE A 55 -1.55 -28.46 4.24
C ILE A 55 -0.15 -28.89 3.74
N ARG A 56 0.90 -28.65 4.52
CA ARG A 56 2.28 -29.04 4.21
C ARG A 56 2.96 -29.68 5.42
N GLY A 57 3.81 -30.68 5.18
CA GLY A 57 4.58 -31.36 6.23
C GLY A 57 5.52 -30.41 7.00
N PRO A 58 5.86 -30.73 8.26
CA PRO A 58 6.75 -29.89 9.07
C PRO A 58 8.16 -29.84 8.48
N LYS A 59 8.72 -28.63 8.31
CA LYS A 59 10.13 -28.47 7.95
C LYS A 59 11.00 -28.68 9.19
N SER A 60 12.07 -29.45 9.08
CA SER A 60 12.99 -29.79 10.18
C SER A 60 13.76 -28.59 10.76
N LYS A 61 13.87 -27.49 10.01
CA LYS A 61 14.43 -26.21 10.46
C LYS A 61 13.52 -25.08 10.00
N VAL A 62 12.82 -24.45 10.94
CA VAL A 62 11.94 -23.32 10.66
C VAL A 62 12.75 -22.04 10.71
N THR A 63 13.09 -21.49 9.56
CA THR A 63 13.63 -20.13 9.42
C THR A 63 12.50 -19.11 9.27
N LYS A 64 12.76 -17.86 9.66
CA LYS A 64 11.83 -16.73 9.49
C LYS A 64 11.37 -16.65 8.02
N PRO A 65 10.07 -16.53 7.72
CA PRO A 65 9.60 -16.42 6.34
C PRO A 65 10.16 -15.14 5.72
N LYS A 66 10.87 -15.27 4.60
CA LYS A 66 11.35 -14.15 3.78
C LYS A 66 10.38 -13.93 2.63
N ASN A 67 10.19 -12.68 2.21
CA ASN A 67 9.26 -12.26 1.14
C ASN A 67 7.77 -12.43 1.51
N LEU A 68 7.36 -11.91 2.67
CA LEU A 68 5.95 -11.89 3.10
C LEU A 68 5.08 -10.99 2.21
N TYR A 69 5.70 -10.06 1.49
CA TYR A 69 5.05 -9.25 0.47
C TYR A 69 5.64 -9.57 -0.92
N ARG A 70 4.77 -10.04 -1.81
CA ARG A 70 4.97 -10.00 -3.25
C ARG A 70 3.72 -9.37 -3.86
N PRO A 71 3.84 -8.32 -4.67
CA PRO A 71 2.70 -7.84 -5.44
C PRO A 71 2.18 -8.98 -6.34
N GLN A 72 0.86 -9.09 -6.48
CA GLN A 72 0.26 -10.02 -7.44
C GLN A 72 0.34 -9.43 -8.84
N GLU A 73 1.10 -10.06 -9.72
CA GLU A 73 0.94 -9.92 -11.17
C GLU A 73 1.20 -11.26 -11.83
N ILE A 74 0.17 -12.10 -12.02
CA ILE A 74 0.43 -13.37 -12.69
C ILE A 74 -0.77 -13.98 -13.45
N VAL A 75 -0.90 -13.65 -14.74
CA VAL A 75 -1.66 -14.47 -15.71
C VAL A 75 -0.79 -15.62 -16.25
N VAL A 76 0.53 -15.41 -16.34
CA VAL A 76 1.47 -16.33 -17.00
C VAL A 76 1.67 -17.64 -16.22
N VAL A 77 1.88 -17.61 -14.90
CA VAL A 77 2.13 -18.82 -14.09
C VAL A 77 0.90 -19.72 -13.98
N GLN A 78 -0.32 -19.15 -13.91
CA GLN A 78 -1.53 -19.96 -13.87
C GLN A 78 -1.75 -20.68 -15.20
N ARG A 79 -1.59 -19.98 -16.34
CA ARG A 79 -1.67 -20.61 -17.66
C ARG A 79 -0.53 -21.62 -17.88
N GLN A 80 0.68 -21.33 -17.39
CA GLN A 80 1.80 -22.27 -17.44
C GLN A 80 1.49 -23.54 -16.66
N LEU A 81 0.93 -23.41 -15.45
CA LEU A 81 0.50 -24.53 -14.63
C LEU A 81 -0.58 -25.34 -15.34
N TRP A 82 -1.56 -24.67 -15.95
CA TRP A 82 -2.62 -25.33 -16.72
C TRP A 82 -2.07 -26.16 -17.88
N LEU A 83 -1.10 -25.63 -18.64
CA LEU A 83 -0.42 -26.38 -19.72
C LEU A 83 0.38 -27.57 -19.16
N MET A 84 0.95 -27.44 -17.96
CA MET A 84 1.69 -28.51 -17.31
C MET A 84 0.76 -29.61 -16.75
N GLU A 85 -0.42 -29.25 -16.24
CA GLU A 85 -1.36 -30.20 -15.64
C GLU A 85 -2.19 -30.93 -16.70
N ASN A 86 -2.75 -30.20 -17.66
CA ASN A 86 -3.70 -30.76 -18.64
C ASN A 86 -2.98 -31.29 -19.88
N GLU A 87 -2.12 -30.47 -20.49
CA GLU A 87 -1.39 -30.82 -21.71
C GLU A 87 -0.06 -31.53 -21.43
N LYS A 88 0.34 -31.64 -20.15
CA LYS A 88 1.59 -32.28 -19.69
C LYS A 88 2.84 -31.74 -20.39
N VAL A 89 2.82 -30.46 -20.74
CA VAL A 89 3.95 -29.80 -21.39
C VAL A 89 5.10 -29.62 -20.39
N GLU A 90 6.34 -29.81 -20.85
CA GLU A 90 7.52 -29.54 -20.02
C GLU A 90 7.52 -28.07 -19.55
N LYS A 91 7.95 -27.84 -18.30
CA LYS A 91 7.96 -26.53 -17.66
C LYS A 91 8.57 -25.41 -18.51
N ARG A 92 9.70 -25.69 -19.20
CA ARG A 92 10.37 -24.72 -20.08
C ARG A 92 9.51 -24.36 -21.29
N LYS A 93 9.01 -25.36 -21.99
CA LYS A 93 8.14 -25.17 -23.16
C LYS A 93 6.83 -24.47 -22.81
N ALA A 94 6.22 -24.83 -21.67
CA ALA A 94 5.00 -24.17 -21.17
C ALA A 94 5.25 -22.67 -20.86
N TYR A 95 6.43 -22.34 -20.32
CA TYR A 95 6.81 -20.94 -20.09
C TYR A 95 6.99 -20.16 -21.39
N ASP A 96 7.66 -20.73 -22.39
CA ASP A 96 7.90 -20.02 -23.66
C ASP A 96 6.61 -19.80 -24.47
N ILE A 97 5.64 -20.71 -24.38
CA ILE A 97 4.31 -20.55 -25.00
C ILE A 97 3.55 -19.43 -24.30
N THR A 98 3.42 -19.50 -22.98
CA THR A 98 2.67 -18.50 -22.21
C THR A 98 3.29 -17.11 -22.27
N ARG A 99 4.63 -17.02 -22.30
CA ARG A 99 5.34 -15.75 -22.50
C ARG A 99 5.02 -15.11 -23.86
N ARG A 100 4.93 -15.90 -24.93
CA ARG A 100 4.57 -15.41 -26.26
C ARG A 100 3.13 -14.93 -26.32
N GLU A 101 2.20 -15.70 -25.76
CA GLU A 101 0.79 -15.30 -25.64
C GLU A 101 0.66 -13.98 -24.86
N PHE A 102 1.41 -13.85 -23.76
CA PHE A 102 1.43 -12.63 -22.94
C PHE A 102 1.93 -11.41 -23.71
N TYR A 103 3.06 -11.51 -24.41
CA TYR A 103 3.58 -10.38 -25.18
C TYR A 103 2.69 -10.00 -26.35
N ARG A 104 2.00 -10.96 -26.96
CA ARG A 104 1.00 -10.67 -27.98
C ARG A 104 -0.16 -9.83 -27.40
N LEU A 105 -0.74 -10.27 -26.28
CA LEU A 105 -1.83 -9.52 -25.64
C LEU A 105 -1.39 -8.13 -25.17
N ARG A 106 -0.17 -8.01 -24.61
CA ARG A 106 0.38 -6.70 -24.21
C ARG A 106 0.58 -5.77 -25.40
N GLN A 107 1.05 -6.30 -26.53
CA GLN A 107 1.19 -5.53 -27.76
C GLN A 107 -0.18 -5.05 -28.26
N GLU A 108 -1.19 -5.92 -28.24
CA GLU A 108 -2.56 -5.57 -28.61
C GLU A 108 -3.12 -4.46 -27.70
N GLU A 109 -2.97 -4.58 -26.37
CA GLU A 109 -3.39 -3.54 -25.42
C GLU A 109 -2.70 -2.18 -25.66
N GLU A 110 -1.40 -2.18 -25.96
CA GLU A 110 -0.66 -0.94 -26.25
C GLU A 110 -1.10 -0.31 -27.58
N ILE A 111 -1.37 -1.14 -28.59
CA ILE A 111 -1.89 -0.67 -29.88
C ILE A 111 -3.30 -0.09 -29.70
N GLU A 112 -4.17 -0.78 -28.98
CA GLU A 112 -5.54 -0.34 -28.72
C GLU A 112 -5.57 1.01 -28.02
N LYS A 113 -4.76 1.21 -26.96
CA LYS A 113 -4.69 2.50 -26.26
C LYS A 113 -4.22 3.64 -27.17
N ARG A 114 -3.25 3.36 -28.06
CA ARG A 114 -2.75 4.35 -29.02
C ARG A 114 -3.81 4.69 -30.05
N MET A 115 -4.40 3.68 -30.68
CA MET A 115 -5.47 3.82 -31.66
C MET A 115 -6.66 4.58 -31.07
N ALA A 116 -7.13 4.21 -29.88
CA ALA A 116 -8.27 4.87 -29.24
C ALA A 116 -8.01 6.37 -28.98
N LEU A 117 -6.79 6.74 -28.58
CA LEU A 117 -6.41 8.14 -28.43
C LEU A 117 -6.35 8.87 -29.77
N GLU A 118 -5.81 8.23 -30.81
CA GLU A 118 -5.77 8.80 -32.16
C GLU A 118 -7.16 9.00 -32.72
N GLU A 119 -8.01 7.97 -32.67
CA GLU A 119 -9.40 8.03 -33.09
C GLU A 119 -10.16 9.13 -32.36
N ALA A 120 -10.08 9.17 -31.03
CA ALA A 120 -10.73 10.21 -30.23
C ALA A 120 -10.28 11.62 -30.65
N LYS A 121 -8.98 11.83 -30.86
CA LYS A 121 -8.44 13.10 -31.37
C LYS A 121 -8.93 13.41 -32.78
N HIS A 122 -9.00 12.40 -33.65
CA HIS A 122 -9.54 12.55 -35.00
C HIS A 122 -11.01 12.96 -35.00
N VAL A 123 -11.83 12.50 -34.04
CA VAL A 123 -13.21 12.97 -33.86
C VAL A 123 -13.31 14.32 -33.13
N GLY A 124 -12.18 14.96 -32.82
CA GLY A 124 -12.12 16.26 -32.16
C GLY A 124 -12.24 16.21 -30.64
N ALA A 125 -12.10 15.05 -30.01
CA ALA A 125 -11.99 14.96 -28.56
C ALA A 125 -10.65 15.54 -28.09
N TYR A 126 -10.71 16.42 -27.10
CA TYR A 126 -9.53 16.99 -26.46
C TYR A 126 -9.28 16.32 -25.11
N PHE A 127 -8.01 16.11 -24.79
CA PHE A 127 -7.57 15.55 -23.52
C PHE A 127 -6.79 16.60 -22.74
N GLY A 128 -6.80 16.50 -21.41
CA GLY A 128 -5.98 17.35 -20.55
C GLY A 128 -4.48 17.05 -20.66
N LYS A 129 -3.70 17.59 -19.71
CA LYS A 129 -2.24 17.36 -19.64
C LYS A 129 -1.92 15.87 -19.61
N SER A 130 -0.92 15.45 -20.39
CA SER A 130 -0.47 14.07 -20.39
C SER A 130 0.26 13.72 -19.09
N ARG A 131 0.46 12.42 -18.83
CA ARG A 131 1.28 11.96 -17.70
C ARG A 131 2.67 12.61 -17.71
N ILE A 132 3.28 12.73 -18.89
CA ILE A 132 4.61 13.30 -19.07
C ILE A 132 4.60 14.79 -18.75
N ASP A 133 3.59 15.53 -19.20
CA ASP A 133 3.47 16.96 -18.90
C ASP A 133 3.29 17.21 -17.40
N VAL A 134 2.50 16.37 -16.72
CA VAL A 134 2.35 16.42 -15.27
C VAL A 134 3.69 16.12 -14.58
N SER A 135 4.44 15.13 -15.06
CA SER A 135 5.78 14.82 -14.53
C SER A 135 6.74 16.01 -14.71
N HIS A 136 6.82 16.60 -15.90
CA HIS A 136 7.67 17.77 -16.14
C HIS A 136 7.32 18.93 -15.20
N HIS A 137 6.02 19.22 -15.03
CA HIS A 137 5.61 20.26 -14.10
C HIS A 137 6.00 20.00 -12.63
N LEU A 138 6.06 18.74 -12.21
CA LEU A 138 6.53 18.38 -10.87
C LEU A 138 8.06 18.52 -10.77
N GLU A 139 8.78 18.07 -11.81
CA GLU A 139 10.23 18.20 -11.90
C GLU A 139 10.66 19.67 -11.90
N ASP A 140 10.00 20.53 -12.68
CA ASP A 140 10.26 21.97 -12.73
C ASP A 140 10.09 22.62 -11.35
N ARG A 141 9.03 22.24 -10.62
CA ARG A 141 8.78 22.77 -9.27
C ARG A 141 9.90 22.40 -8.30
N GLU A 142 10.34 21.16 -8.33
CA GLU A 142 11.46 20.72 -7.49
C GLU A 142 12.80 21.32 -7.96
N PHE A 143 12.96 21.55 -9.27
CA PHE A 143 14.12 22.22 -9.82
C PHE A 143 14.23 23.68 -9.36
N GLU A 144 13.11 24.42 -9.31
CA GLU A 144 13.12 25.78 -8.77
C GLU A 144 13.45 25.80 -7.27
N ASN A 145 12.91 24.84 -6.49
CA ASN A 145 13.28 24.66 -5.09
C ASN A 145 14.79 24.42 -4.95
N TRP A 146 15.34 23.54 -5.79
CA TRP A 146 16.78 23.25 -5.82
C TRP A 146 17.60 24.47 -6.24
N LYS A 147 17.15 25.26 -7.21
CA LYS A 147 17.85 26.46 -7.68
C LYS A 147 18.01 27.49 -6.56
N ILE A 148 16.96 27.72 -5.77
CA ILE A 148 17.01 28.60 -4.60
C ILE A 148 18.00 28.06 -3.55
N TRP A 149 17.96 26.75 -3.29
CA TRP A 149 18.90 26.12 -2.36
C TRP A 149 20.35 26.23 -2.86
N ALA A 150 20.58 25.94 -4.13
CA ALA A 150 21.90 25.98 -4.75
C ALA A 150 22.48 27.39 -4.73
N GLY A 151 21.67 28.42 -5.02
CA GLY A 151 22.08 29.83 -4.91
C GLY A 151 22.54 30.20 -3.50
N LYS A 152 21.78 29.79 -2.47
CA LYS A 152 22.16 30.01 -1.07
C LYS A 152 23.44 29.26 -0.68
N GLU A 153 23.64 28.07 -1.23
CA GLU A 153 24.83 27.27 -0.95
C GLU A 153 26.06 27.83 -1.66
N THR A 154 25.92 28.33 -2.90
CA THR A 154 27.02 29.03 -3.60
C THR A 154 27.39 30.31 -2.89
N GLU A 155 26.42 31.13 -2.47
CA GLU A 155 26.67 32.34 -1.66
C GLU A 155 27.41 31.99 -0.35
N ARG A 156 26.98 30.94 0.35
CA ARG A 156 27.66 30.46 1.56
C ARG A 156 29.09 30.02 1.26
N GLN A 157 29.31 29.31 0.17
CA GLN A 157 30.63 28.83 -0.22
C GLN A 157 31.55 30.00 -0.59
N GLU A 158 31.04 31.01 -1.31
CA GLU A 158 31.80 32.22 -1.64
C GLU A 158 32.10 33.05 -0.41
N ALA A 159 31.14 33.21 0.51
CA ALA A 159 31.38 33.87 1.79
C ALA A 159 32.45 33.14 2.61
N SER A 160 32.41 31.80 2.65
CA SER A 160 33.47 31.00 3.30
C SER A 160 34.83 31.22 2.62
N ARG A 161 34.88 31.24 1.29
CA ARG A 161 36.11 31.48 0.53
C ARG A 161 36.66 32.89 0.75
N ASN A 162 35.80 33.91 0.79
CA ASN A 162 36.23 35.29 1.05
C ASN A 162 36.75 35.44 2.48
N ASN A 163 36.09 34.79 3.46
CA ASN A 163 36.58 34.73 4.83
C ASN A 163 37.92 33.96 4.95
N GLU A 164 38.16 32.97 4.08
CA GLU A 164 39.46 32.29 3.98
C GLU A 164 40.55 33.16 3.32
N ILE A 165 40.16 34.15 2.51
CA ILE A 165 41.07 35.02 1.74
C ILE A 165 41.41 36.33 2.47
N GLU A 166 40.56 36.87 3.35
CA GLU A 166 40.86 38.10 4.10
C GLU A 166 41.14 37.87 5.60
N ASP A 167 42.42 37.73 5.93
CA ASP A 167 43.11 38.61 6.90
C ASP A 167 44.64 38.44 6.74
N PHE A 168 45.19 38.98 5.66
CA PHE A 168 46.62 39.26 5.57
C PHE A 168 46.84 40.69 5.10
N GLY A 169 46.32 41.62 5.92
CA GLY A 169 46.72 43.02 6.05
C GLY A 169 47.14 43.77 4.78
N LEU A 170 46.18 44.42 4.12
CA LEU A 170 46.45 45.62 3.34
C LEU A 170 45.50 46.72 3.80
N GLU A 171 46.13 47.72 4.41
CA GLU A 171 45.57 48.91 5.05
C GLU A 171 44.86 49.79 4.00
N ASP A 172 43.68 50.30 4.39
CA ASP A 172 42.73 51.06 3.57
C ASP A 172 43.40 52.18 2.75
N VAL A 173 43.30 52.07 1.42
CA VAL A 173 43.46 53.20 0.51
C VAL A 173 42.09 53.47 -0.12
N GLU A 174 41.38 54.42 0.47
CA GLU A 174 40.21 55.06 -0.16
C GLU A 174 40.64 55.71 -1.48
N GLU A 175 40.15 55.19 -2.60
CA GLU A 175 40.21 55.89 -3.89
C GLU A 175 38.81 55.85 -4.54
N ASP A 176 38.10 56.97 -4.38
CA ASP A 176 36.85 57.30 -5.05
C ASP A 176 37.03 57.32 -6.58
N ILE A 177 36.33 56.43 -7.31
CA ILE A 177 35.99 56.66 -8.72
C ILE A 177 34.51 56.31 -8.93
N ALA A 178 33.73 57.36 -9.12
CA ALA A 178 32.34 57.33 -9.54
C ALA A 178 32.22 57.25 -11.08
N GLU A 179 31.04 56.77 -11.51
CA GLU A 179 30.45 56.77 -12.87
C GLU A 179 30.98 55.75 -13.89
N ASP A 180 30.32 54.59 -13.99
CA ASP A 180 29.55 54.25 -15.21
C ASP A 180 28.66 53.00 -14.98
N ALA A 181 27.33 53.14 -15.05
CA ALA A 181 26.37 52.08 -15.42
C ALA A 181 24.93 52.62 -15.35
N GLU A 182 24.33 52.85 -16.52
CA GLU A 182 22.91 53.14 -16.68
C GLU A 182 22.00 52.03 -16.10
N PRO A 183 20.81 52.37 -15.56
CA PRO A 183 19.87 51.39 -15.01
C PRO A 183 19.00 50.74 -16.10
N GLU A 184 19.14 49.43 -16.29
CA GLU A 184 18.15 48.61 -17.00
C GLU A 184 16.87 48.39 -16.17
N GLU A 185 15.80 48.13 -16.89
CA GLU A 185 14.40 48.35 -16.54
C GLU A 185 13.87 47.60 -15.31
N LYS A 186 12.94 48.28 -14.64
CA LYS A 186 12.04 47.73 -13.63
C LYS A 186 11.25 46.55 -14.21
N ALA A 187 11.45 45.35 -13.65
CA ALA A 187 10.49 44.27 -13.78
C ALA A 187 9.22 44.60 -13.00
N GLU A 188 8.14 44.67 -13.77
CA GLU A 188 6.75 44.89 -13.40
C GLU A 188 6.28 43.87 -12.36
N ALA A 189 5.82 44.38 -11.22
CA ALA A 189 5.16 43.60 -10.18
C ALA A 189 3.81 43.09 -10.72
N VAL A 190 3.70 41.79 -10.99
CA VAL A 190 2.41 41.16 -11.29
C VAL A 190 1.65 40.99 -9.97
N GLU A 191 0.62 41.81 -9.83
CA GLU A 191 -0.42 41.73 -8.80
C GLU A 191 -0.96 40.31 -8.66
N GLY A 192 -0.80 39.75 -7.45
CA GLY A 192 -1.52 38.55 -7.04
C GLY A 192 -3.02 38.84 -6.99
N THR A 193 -3.75 38.44 -8.03
CA THR A 193 -5.20 38.30 -7.96
C THR A 193 -5.55 37.12 -7.06
N LYS A 194 -5.89 37.46 -5.82
CA LYS A 194 -6.65 36.59 -4.92
C LYS A 194 -8.03 36.37 -5.53
N SER A 195 -8.43 35.11 -5.69
CA SER A 195 -9.82 34.74 -5.94
C SER A 195 -10.12 33.34 -5.35
N PRO A 196 -11.40 33.09 -5.03
CA PRO A 196 -11.85 32.36 -3.84
C PRO A 196 -11.76 30.84 -3.88
#